data_AF-A0A6A5JYA0-F1
#
_entry.id   AF-A0A6A5JYA0-F1
#
_cell.length_a   1.000
_cell.length_b   1.000
_cell.length_c   1.000
_cell.angle_alpha   90.00
_cell.angle_beta   90.00
_cell.angle_gamma   90.00
#
_symmetry.space_group_name_H-M   'P 1'
#
loop_
_entity.id
_entity.type
_entity.pdbx_description
1 polymer ?
#
loop_
_entity_poly.entity_id
_entity_poly.type
_entity_poly.pdbx_seq_one_letter_code
_entity_poly.pdbx_strand_id
1 'polypeptide(L)'
;MDHAPTPLETNGASAVSLDDALKALCRDPILPESRFAAFRCYYDEVRLGVRPARHNGDAIIPIDCLYPSTHESVVRAVEKLRSGSEKTAESFWTEAFPSCDKQIDAAWRTVKLTYLIDPASQDSYPSGFRFENESVFPVKWKSKQTFRDFFNTAFPTADTKIQEVWKASSKRTSLKAWKLHKRLKLEIVPTNDLAEHLVYNPKTKSLAVFHQVEWLKAQVRYTENRELDEAVELSLAAGTLPPQLLVETLYTIYAILFPIGTDKKSLKFAKRLVQAEGPARSAFDRNLLTYGRSAHQPSVDFEYLYWNRRLKALQALVEARPPRNNVVSWFERHTSERNALTVAIIGLFLSALFGLLGLLVGISQIVVSTWAWKYPVQKLG
;
A
#
# COMPACT_ATOMS: atom_id res chain seq x y z
N MET A 1 1.19 -71.70 -27.28
CA MET A 1 2.17 -71.03 -26.42
C MET A 1 2.02 -69.55 -26.69
N ASP A 2 1.10 -68.93 -25.95
CA ASP A 2 0.73 -67.53 -26.09
C ASP A 2 1.76 -66.65 -25.38
N HIS A 3 2.41 -65.77 -26.14
CA HIS A 3 3.24 -64.72 -25.60
C HIS A 3 2.33 -63.57 -25.14
N ALA A 4 2.13 -63.46 -23.83
CA ALA A 4 1.53 -62.29 -23.21
C ALA A 4 2.49 -61.09 -23.31
N PRO A 5 2.02 -59.87 -23.64
CA PRO A 5 2.86 -58.69 -23.66
C PRO A 5 3.06 -58.14 -22.24
N THR A 6 4.33 -57.88 -21.92
CA THR A 6 4.80 -57.19 -20.71
C THR A 6 4.14 -55.82 -20.57
N PRO A 7 3.68 -55.40 -19.38
CA PRO A 7 3.13 -54.06 -19.20
C PRO A 7 4.24 -53.02 -19.35
N LEU A 8 4.00 -52.00 -20.18
CA LEU A 8 4.79 -50.76 -20.18
C LEU A 8 4.74 -50.15 -18.79
N GLU A 9 5.88 -50.10 -18.10
CA GLU A 9 6.08 -49.23 -16.95
C GLU A 9 5.93 -47.77 -17.42
N THR A 10 4.77 -47.20 -17.18
CA THR A 10 4.59 -45.75 -17.23
C THR A 10 5.38 -45.15 -16.07
N ASN A 11 6.56 -44.60 -16.37
CA ASN A 11 7.30 -43.73 -15.46
C ASN A 11 6.35 -42.64 -14.94
N GLY A 12 5.94 -42.78 -13.69
CA GLY A 12 5.14 -41.79 -12.98
C GLY A 12 5.97 -40.54 -12.74
N ALA A 13 5.92 -39.57 -13.66
CA ALA A 13 6.34 -38.21 -13.37
C ALA A 13 5.44 -37.69 -12.23
N SER A 14 6.00 -37.59 -11.03
CA SER A 14 5.30 -37.05 -9.87
C SER A 14 4.78 -35.65 -10.20
N ALA A 15 3.46 -35.48 -10.31
CA ALA A 15 2.85 -34.19 -10.57
C ALA A 15 3.24 -33.20 -9.45
N VAL A 16 3.78 -32.02 -9.83
CA VAL A 16 4.12 -30.96 -8.87
C VAL A 16 2.86 -30.54 -8.11
N SER A 17 2.87 -30.68 -6.78
CA SER A 17 1.73 -30.27 -5.95
C SER A 17 1.63 -28.74 -5.87
N LEU A 18 0.45 -28.22 -5.50
CA LEU A 18 0.28 -26.79 -5.22
C LEU A 18 1.29 -26.32 -4.17
N ASP A 19 1.49 -27.09 -3.11
CA ASP A 19 2.41 -26.74 -2.03
C ASP A 19 3.85 -26.63 -2.51
N ASP A 20 4.28 -27.53 -3.39
CA ASP A 20 5.63 -27.49 -3.96
C ASP A 20 5.82 -26.27 -4.86
N ALA A 21 4.80 -25.93 -5.66
CA ALA A 21 4.82 -24.72 -6.49
C ALA A 21 4.90 -23.45 -5.63
N LEU A 22 4.10 -23.38 -4.57
CA LEU A 22 4.14 -22.23 -3.66
C LEU A 22 5.47 -22.15 -2.93
N LYS A 23 6.07 -23.27 -2.50
CA LYS A 23 7.41 -23.27 -1.86
C LYS A 23 8.46 -22.71 -2.82
N ALA A 24 8.39 -23.11 -4.10
CA ALA A 24 9.28 -22.62 -5.15
C ALA A 24 9.12 -21.11 -5.43
N LEU A 25 7.90 -20.58 -5.32
CA LEU A 25 7.59 -19.16 -5.52
C LEU A 25 7.93 -18.30 -4.29
N CYS A 26 7.50 -18.72 -3.10
CA CYS A 26 7.69 -18.00 -1.84
C CYS A 26 9.11 -18.10 -1.30
N ARG A 27 9.91 -19.07 -1.77
CA ARG A 27 11.26 -19.39 -1.24
C ARG A 27 11.25 -19.71 0.25
N ASP A 28 10.16 -20.29 0.73
CA ASP A 28 9.99 -20.70 2.12
C ASP A 28 9.78 -22.22 2.14
N PRO A 29 10.67 -23.01 2.79
CA PRO A 29 10.50 -24.46 2.88
C PRO A 29 9.28 -24.85 3.72
N ILE A 30 8.80 -23.94 4.58
CA ILE A 30 7.68 -24.18 5.48
C ILE A 30 6.55 -23.21 5.10
N LEU A 31 5.53 -23.73 4.41
CA LEU A 31 4.33 -22.98 4.04
C LEU A 31 3.10 -23.51 4.79
N PRO A 32 2.86 -23.09 6.05
CA PRO A 32 1.62 -23.42 6.73
C PRO A 32 0.46 -22.83 5.93
N GLU A 33 -0.52 -23.65 5.56
CA GLU A 33 -1.66 -23.25 4.74
C GLU A 33 -2.36 -22.00 5.28
N SER A 34 -2.58 -21.96 6.59
CA SER A 34 -3.22 -20.84 7.29
C SER A 34 -2.46 -19.52 7.19
N ARG A 35 -1.13 -19.54 7.02
CA ARG A 35 -0.31 -18.34 6.89
C ARG A 35 -0.29 -17.81 5.46
N PHE A 36 -0.41 -18.65 4.45
CA PHE A 36 -0.34 -18.23 3.05
C PHE A 36 -1.70 -18.16 2.36
N ALA A 37 -2.81 -18.16 3.10
CA ALA A 37 -4.16 -18.16 2.56
C ALA A 37 -4.41 -17.05 1.52
N ALA A 38 -3.96 -15.82 1.78
CA ALA A 38 -4.12 -14.69 0.84
C ALA A 38 -3.33 -14.92 -0.47
N PHE A 39 -2.12 -15.46 -0.38
CA PHE A 39 -1.29 -15.74 -1.55
C PHE A 39 -1.79 -16.96 -2.33
N ARG A 40 -2.32 -17.98 -1.65
CA ARG A 40 -2.99 -19.13 -2.27
C ARG A 40 -4.19 -18.69 -3.09
N CYS A 41 -5.05 -17.86 -2.51
CA CYS A 41 -6.21 -17.30 -3.21
C CYS A 41 -5.77 -16.51 -4.44
N TYR A 42 -4.77 -15.63 -4.31
CA TYR A 42 -4.20 -14.91 -5.44
C TYR A 42 -3.58 -15.84 -6.50
N TYR A 43 -2.87 -16.88 -6.08
CA TYR A 43 -2.26 -17.85 -6.98
C TYR A 43 -3.33 -18.54 -7.84
N ASP A 44 -4.41 -18.99 -7.24
CA ASP A 44 -5.52 -19.59 -7.97
C ASP A 44 -6.24 -18.58 -8.87
N GLU A 45 -6.49 -17.35 -8.42
CA GLU A 45 -7.07 -16.28 -9.26
C GLU A 45 -6.23 -16.03 -10.52
N VAL A 46 -4.91 -15.88 -10.35
CA VAL A 46 -3.99 -15.60 -11.46
C VAL A 46 -3.78 -16.83 -12.34
N ARG A 47 -3.75 -18.04 -11.80
CA ARG A 47 -3.62 -19.26 -12.59
C ARG A 47 -4.88 -19.55 -13.41
N LEU A 48 -6.05 -19.46 -12.78
CA LEU A 48 -7.35 -19.70 -13.40
C LEU A 48 -7.86 -18.53 -14.23
N GLY A 49 -7.14 -17.41 -14.22
CA GLY A 49 -7.49 -16.20 -14.98
C GLY A 49 -8.85 -15.61 -14.67
N VAL A 50 -9.30 -15.84 -13.44
CA VAL A 50 -10.44 -15.16 -12.87
C VAL A 50 -10.02 -13.72 -12.61
N ARG A 51 -10.59 -12.76 -13.35
CA ARG A 51 -10.44 -11.35 -12.98
C ARG A 51 -11.30 -11.09 -11.74
N PRO A 52 -10.76 -10.50 -10.66
CA PRO A 52 -11.62 -10.01 -9.60
C PRO A 52 -12.52 -8.92 -10.17
N ALA A 53 -13.82 -9.00 -9.87
CA ALA A 53 -14.77 -7.93 -10.13
C ALA A 53 -14.24 -6.66 -9.46
N ARG A 54 -13.89 -5.64 -10.25
CA ARG A 54 -13.38 -4.37 -9.71
C ARG A 54 -14.54 -3.48 -9.30
N HIS A 55 -15.74 -3.70 -9.86
CA HIS A 55 -16.95 -2.96 -9.59
C HIS A 55 -18.16 -3.88 -9.37
N ASN A 56 -19.16 -3.41 -8.61
CA ASN A 56 -20.44 -4.09 -8.49
C ASN A 56 -21.07 -4.25 -9.89
N GLY A 57 -21.29 -5.50 -10.32
CA GLY A 57 -21.91 -5.82 -11.61
C GLY A 57 -20.97 -6.41 -12.67
N ASP A 58 -19.67 -6.56 -12.40
CA ASP A 58 -18.77 -7.22 -13.33
C ASP A 58 -19.09 -8.73 -13.42
N ALA A 59 -19.42 -9.20 -14.62
CA ALA A 59 -19.59 -10.63 -14.89
C ALA A 59 -18.24 -11.35 -14.83
N ILE A 60 -18.14 -12.38 -13.99
CA ILE A 60 -16.98 -13.28 -13.97
C ILE A 60 -17.12 -14.21 -15.17
N ILE A 61 -16.35 -13.96 -16.22
CA ILE A 61 -16.28 -14.83 -17.40
C ILE A 61 -15.01 -15.69 -17.26
N PRO A 62 -15.14 -17.01 -17.04
CA PRO A 62 -14.00 -17.92 -17.13
C PRO A 62 -13.47 -17.90 -18.57
N ILE A 63 -12.16 -17.75 -18.74
CA ILE A 63 -11.53 -17.74 -20.07
C ILE A 63 -11.03 -19.17 -20.35
N ASP A 64 -11.60 -19.83 -21.37
CA ASP A 64 -11.51 -21.30 -21.59
C ASP A 64 -10.14 -21.89 -22.02
N CYS A 65 -9.07 -21.10 -22.13
CA CYS A 65 -7.74 -21.64 -22.44
C CYS A 65 -6.68 -20.81 -21.74
N LEU A 66 -6.17 -21.28 -20.60
CA LEU A 66 -5.22 -20.54 -19.79
C LEU A 66 -3.97 -21.37 -19.50
N TYR A 67 -2.87 -20.96 -20.10
CA TYR A 67 -1.54 -21.39 -19.71
C TYR A 67 -0.95 -20.35 -18.74
N PRO A 68 -0.19 -20.75 -17.70
CA PRO A 68 0.12 -22.12 -17.32
C PRO A 68 -1.03 -22.75 -16.51
N SER A 69 -1.59 -23.87 -17.00
CA SER A 69 -2.74 -24.54 -16.36
C SER A 69 -2.31 -25.43 -15.19
N THR A 70 -1.08 -25.93 -15.22
CA THR A 70 -0.52 -26.84 -14.20
C THR A 70 0.51 -26.15 -13.32
N HIS A 71 0.64 -26.60 -12.08
CA HIS A 71 1.66 -26.12 -11.14
C HIS A 71 3.09 -26.27 -11.70
N GLU A 72 3.38 -27.39 -12.36
CA GLU A 72 4.68 -27.62 -13.00
C GLU A 72 4.99 -26.59 -14.08
N SER A 73 4.01 -26.27 -14.93
CA SER A 73 4.19 -25.27 -15.98
C SER A 73 4.43 -23.86 -15.42
N VAL A 74 3.82 -23.51 -14.28
CA VAL A 74 4.12 -22.27 -13.55
C VAL A 74 5.57 -22.27 -13.09
N VAL A 75 6.03 -23.31 -12.39
CA VAL A 75 7.40 -23.39 -11.85
C VAL A 75 8.43 -23.29 -12.97
N ARG A 76 8.22 -24.03 -14.07
CA ARG A 76 9.12 -23.99 -15.23
C ARG A 76 9.17 -22.61 -15.90
N ALA A 77 8.02 -21.94 -16.03
CA ALA A 77 7.97 -20.59 -16.59
C ALA A 77 8.69 -19.57 -15.69
N VAL A 78 8.54 -19.70 -14.38
CA VAL A 78 9.23 -18.88 -13.39
C VAL A 78 10.74 -19.08 -13.49
N GLU A 79 11.23 -20.32 -13.60
CA GLU A 79 12.65 -20.62 -13.79
C GLU A 79 13.21 -19.98 -15.06
N LYS A 80 12.47 -20.07 -16.17
CA LYS A 80 12.84 -19.37 -17.42
C LYS A 80 12.92 -17.86 -17.23
N LEU A 81 11.95 -17.25 -16.55
CA LEU A 81 11.94 -15.81 -16.28
C LEU A 81 13.15 -15.38 -15.45
N ARG A 82 13.53 -16.18 -14.45
CA ARG A 82 14.70 -15.94 -13.59
C ARG A 82 16.01 -15.98 -14.37
N SER A 83 16.17 -16.98 -15.23
CA SER A 83 17.36 -17.12 -16.09
C SER A 83 17.44 -16.08 -17.23
N GLY A 84 16.37 -15.30 -17.45
CA GLY A 84 16.19 -14.46 -18.63
C GLY A 84 15.81 -13.02 -18.32
N SER A 85 16.23 -12.44 -17.19
CA SER A 85 15.87 -11.05 -16.80
C SER A 85 16.30 -9.99 -17.84
N GLU A 86 17.35 -10.27 -18.60
CA GLU A 86 17.87 -9.43 -19.68
C GLU A 86 17.18 -9.69 -21.04
N LYS A 87 16.32 -10.72 -21.14
CA LYS A 87 15.56 -10.99 -22.36
C LYS A 87 14.43 -9.97 -22.49
N THR A 88 14.15 -9.58 -23.74
CA THR A 88 12.97 -8.78 -24.04
C THR A 88 11.70 -9.57 -23.72
N ALA A 89 10.61 -8.87 -23.43
CA ALA A 89 9.30 -9.48 -23.26
C ALA A 89 8.95 -10.43 -24.42
N GLU A 90 9.21 -10.00 -25.66
CA GLU A 90 8.97 -10.79 -26.87
C GLU A 90 9.78 -12.08 -26.91
N SER A 91 11.09 -11.99 -26.65
CA SER A 91 11.95 -13.15 -26.58
C SER A 91 11.52 -14.11 -25.46
N PHE A 92 11.13 -13.56 -24.30
CA PHE A 92 10.71 -14.36 -23.15
C PHE A 92 9.45 -15.17 -23.46
N TRP A 93 8.37 -14.56 -23.94
CA TRP A 93 7.11 -15.29 -24.13
C TRP A 93 7.15 -16.28 -25.31
N THR A 94 7.94 -16.00 -26.35
CA THR A 94 8.12 -16.92 -27.47
C THR A 94 8.92 -18.16 -27.05
N GLU A 95 9.93 -18.00 -26.19
CA GLU A 95 10.73 -19.12 -25.68
C GLU A 95 10.05 -19.88 -24.53
N ALA A 96 9.36 -19.16 -23.64
CA ALA A 96 8.67 -19.75 -22.50
C ALA A 96 7.41 -20.50 -22.93
N PHE A 97 6.70 -20.00 -23.94
CA PHE A 97 5.38 -20.48 -24.35
C PHE A 97 5.23 -20.68 -25.87
N PRO A 98 6.13 -21.42 -26.55
CA PRO A 98 6.15 -21.51 -28.01
C PRO A 98 4.85 -22.07 -28.62
N SER A 99 4.13 -22.92 -27.88
CA SER A 99 2.91 -23.60 -28.34
C SER A 99 1.61 -23.01 -27.74
N CYS A 100 1.68 -21.84 -27.11
CA CYS A 100 0.50 -21.20 -26.52
C CYS A 100 -0.04 -20.11 -27.45
N ASP A 101 -1.34 -20.11 -27.74
CA ASP A 101 -1.96 -19.04 -28.55
C ASP A 101 -2.04 -17.69 -27.80
N LYS A 102 -1.94 -17.74 -26.46
CA LYS A 102 -1.99 -16.57 -25.56
C LYS A 102 -0.68 -16.38 -24.80
N GLN A 103 0.45 -16.40 -25.53
CA GLN A 103 1.80 -16.30 -24.96
C GLN A 103 1.96 -15.09 -24.03
N ILE A 104 1.40 -13.95 -24.42
CA ILE A 104 1.46 -12.69 -23.67
C ILE A 104 0.76 -12.82 -22.32
N ASP A 105 -0.47 -13.35 -22.29
CA ASP A 105 -1.22 -13.54 -21.04
C ASP A 105 -0.49 -14.52 -20.10
N ALA A 106 0.06 -15.62 -20.64
CA ALA A 106 0.82 -16.60 -19.87
C ALA A 106 2.08 -15.99 -19.25
N ALA A 107 2.80 -15.15 -20.02
CA ALA A 107 3.96 -14.41 -19.53
C ALA A 107 3.59 -13.41 -18.43
N TRP A 108 2.48 -12.67 -18.61
CA TRP A 108 2.01 -11.74 -17.60
C TRP A 108 1.63 -12.43 -16.28
N ARG A 109 0.96 -13.59 -16.36
CA ARG A 109 0.68 -14.43 -15.20
C ARG A 109 1.94 -14.90 -14.51
N THR A 110 2.96 -15.28 -15.28
CA THR A 110 4.25 -15.72 -14.73
C THR A 110 4.92 -14.59 -13.93
N VAL A 111 4.93 -13.37 -14.46
CA VAL A 111 5.47 -12.20 -13.74
C VAL A 111 4.66 -11.91 -12.47
N LYS A 112 3.32 -11.94 -12.56
CA LYS A 112 2.40 -11.77 -11.43
C LYS A 112 2.66 -12.77 -10.30
N LEU A 113 2.78 -14.05 -10.63
CA LEU A 113 3.01 -15.11 -9.65
C LEU A 113 4.44 -15.06 -9.07
N THR A 114 5.43 -14.65 -9.86
CA THR A 114 6.83 -14.61 -9.41
C THR A 114 7.13 -13.41 -8.53
N TYR A 115 6.69 -12.23 -8.96
CA TYR A 115 7.13 -10.95 -8.38
C TYR A 115 5.99 -10.11 -7.79
N LEU A 116 4.73 -10.54 -7.93
CA LEU A 116 3.54 -9.78 -7.54
C LEU A 116 3.50 -8.39 -8.16
N ILE A 117 3.89 -8.29 -9.43
CA ILE A 117 3.82 -7.07 -10.24
C ILE A 117 2.84 -7.33 -11.39
N ASP A 118 1.94 -6.39 -11.68
CA ASP A 118 1.09 -6.47 -12.88
C ASP A 118 1.77 -5.82 -14.10
N PRO A 119 2.33 -6.60 -15.04
CA PRO A 119 3.01 -6.07 -16.23
C PRO A 119 2.05 -5.46 -17.27
N ALA A 120 0.74 -5.52 -17.04
CA ALA A 120 -0.28 -4.95 -17.90
C ALA A 120 -1.24 -4.05 -17.11
N SER A 121 -0.81 -3.50 -15.96
CA SER A 121 -1.66 -2.61 -15.15
C SER A 121 -2.20 -1.43 -15.98
N GLN A 122 -1.40 -0.89 -16.92
CA GLN A 122 -1.83 0.20 -17.80
C GLN A 122 -3.06 -0.15 -18.65
N ASP A 123 -3.25 -1.41 -19.03
CA ASP A 123 -4.38 -1.85 -19.87
C ASP A 123 -5.71 -1.83 -19.09
N SER A 124 -5.65 -1.67 -17.77
CA SER A 124 -6.84 -1.50 -16.92
C SER A 124 -7.31 -0.05 -16.79
N TYR A 125 -6.60 0.91 -17.40
CA TYR A 125 -6.92 2.34 -17.31
C TYR A 125 -7.07 2.97 -18.70
N PRO A 126 -7.82 4.07 -18.82
CA PRO A 126 -7.88 4.83 -20.07
C PRO A 126 -6.50 5.25 -20.55
N SER A 127 -6.33 5.35 -21.87
CA SER A 127 -5.07 5.81 -22.47
C SER A 127 -4.65 7.17 -21.91
N GLY A 128 -3.37 7.31 -21.56
CA GLY A 128 -2.82 8.54 -20.97
C GLY A 128 -3.17 8.77 -19.50
N PHE A 129 -3.92 7.89 -18.84
CA PHE A 129 -4.21 8.02 -17.41
C PHE A 129 -2.92 7.91 -16.57
N ARG A 130 -2.75 8.83 -15.62
CA ARG A 130 -1.62 8.92 -14.71
C ARG A 130 -2.10 9.37 -13.33
N PHE A 131 -1.46 8.87 -12.29
CA PHE A 131 -1.72 9.33 -10.94
C PHE A 131 -0.83 10.54 -10.62
N GLU A 132 -1.40 11.57 -9.99
CA GLU A 132 -0.66 12.79 -9.65
C GLU A 132 0.54 12.52 -8.73
N ASN A 133 0.38 11.56 -7.80
CA ASN A 133 1.44 11.18 -6.87
C ASN A 133 2.44 10.16 -7.46
N GLU A 134 2.16 9.63 -8.65
CA GLU A 134 3.01 8.66 -9.33
C GLU A 134 2.81 8.72 -10.85
N SER A 135 3.70 9.46 -11.53
CA SER A 135 3.59 9.66 -12.97
C SER A 135 4.00 8.43 -13.80
N VAL A 136 4.61 7.43 -13.16
CA VAL A 136 5.07 6.22 -13.86
C VAL A 136 4.05 5.09 -13.80
N PHE A 137 3.14 5.11 -12.82
CA PHE A 137 2.05 4.17 -12.69
C PHE A 137 0.76 4.74 -13.35
N PRO A 138 -0.05 3.91 -14.04
CA PRO A 138 0.09 2.47 -14.25
C PRO A 138 1.16 2.10 -15.29
N VAL A 139 1.71 0.89 -15.19
CA VAL A 139 2.89 0.43 -15.95
C VAL A 139 2.52 -0.63 -17.00
N LYS A 140 3.35 -0.74 -18.04
CA LYS A 140 3.22 -1.81 -19.05
C LYS A 140 4.58 -2.32 -19.48
N TRP A 141 4.77 -3.64 -19.43
CA TRP A 141 5.94 -4.29 -19.97
C TRP A 141 5.81 -4.39 -21.49
N LYS A 142 6.58 -3.55 -22.21
CA LYS A 142 6.51 -3.46 -23.67
C LYS A 142 7.28 -4.62 -24.31
N SER A 143 6.86 -5.08 -25.49
CA SER A 143 7.45 -6.23 -26.21
C SER A 143 8.97 -6.15 -26.37
N LYS A 144 9.49 -4.96 -26.69
CA LYS A 144 10.93 -4.72 -26.91
C LYS A 144 11.71 -4.36 -25.64
N GLN A 145 11.05 -4.28 -24.49
CA GLN A 145 11.65 -3.90 -23.22
C GLN A 145 12.12 -5.16 -22.48
N THR A 146 13.31 -5.12 -21.88
CA THR A 146 13.77 -6.20 -21.00
C THR A 146 12.94 -6.23 -19.71
N PHE A 147 12.93 -7.36 -19.00
CA PHE A 147 12.22 -7.38 -17.71
C PHE A 147 12.85 -6.42 -16.70
N ARG A 148 14.19 -6.32 -16.71
CA ARG A 148 14.95 -5.35 -15.93
C ARG A 148 14.55 -3.90 -16.22
N ASP A 149 14.49 -3.50 -17.48
CA ASP A 149 14.10 -2.13 -17.84
C ASP A 149 12.65 -1.83 -17.44
N PHE A 150 11.77 -2.81 -17.57
CA PHE A 150 10.39 -2.70 -17.08
C PHE A 150 10.35 -2.52 -15.57
N PHE A 151 11.12 -3.32 -14.82
CA PHE A 151 11.22 -3.21 -13.38
C PHE A 151 11.72 -1.82 -12.95
N ASN A 152 12.82 -1.34 -13.53
CA ASN A 152 13.37 -0.01 -13.22
C ASN A 152 12.39 1.12 -13.59
N THR A 153 11.57 0.91 -14.62
CA THR A 153 10.47 1.84 -14.94
C THR A 153 9.39 1.77 -13.85
N ALA A 154 8.97 0.58 -13.43
CA ALA A 154 7.90 0.41 -12.45
C ALA A 154 8.27 0.86 -11.03
N PHE A 155 9.57 0.79 -10.70
CA PHE A 155 10.12 1.10 -9.38
C PHE A 155 11.29 2.10 -9.51
N PRO A 156 11.01 3.37 -9.88
CA PRO A 156 12.05 4.38 -9.99
C PRO A 156 12.65 4.67 -8.62
N THR A 157 13.97 4.63 -8.51
CA THR A 157 14.69 4.97 -7.29
C THR A 157 14.92 6.48 -7.20
N ALA A 158 14.92 7.00 -5.97
CA ALA A 158 15.36 8.37 -5.72
C ALA A 158 16.87 8.49 -5.95
N ASP A 159 17.28 9.51 -6.71
CA ASP A 159 18.68 9.89 -6.77
C ASP A 159 19.05 10.64 -5.49
N THR A 160 19.78 9.95 -4.60
CA THR A 160 20.24 10.46 -3.30
C THR A 160 21.15 11.69 -3.41
N LYS A 161 21.76 11.93 -4.58
CA LYS A 161 22.62 13.09 -4.82
C LYS A 161 21.83 14.34 -5.20
N ILE A 162 20.61 14.18 -5.72
CA ILE A 162 19.80 15.26 -6.29
C ILE A 162 18.57 15.54 -5.42
N GLN A 163 18.02 14.53 -4.77
CA GLN A 163 16.77 14.63 -4.04
C GLN A 163 16.97 14.31 -2.57
N GLU A 164 16.40 15.14 -1.70
CA GLU A 164 16.23 14.77 -0.30
C GLU A 164 15.41 13.48 -0.23
N VAL A 165 15.93 12.46 0.45
CA VAL A 165 15.27 11.17 0.59
C VAL A 165 14.40 11.16 1.85
N TRP A 166 13.23 10.53 1.76
CA TRP A 166 12.37 10.33 2.92
C TRP A 166 13.07 9.37 3.89
N LYS A 167 13.28 9.82 5.13
CA LYS A 167 14.04 9.08 6.14
C LYS A 167 13.12 8.45 7.17
N ALA A 168 13.64 7.44 7.85
CA ALA A 168 12.95 6.83 8.96
C ALA A 168 12.58 7.80 10.10
N SER A 169 13.37 8.85 10.28
CA SER A 169 13.11 9.94 11.22
C SER A 169 12.04 10.94 10.77
N SER A 170 11.64 10.94 9.49
CA SER A 170 10.58 11.82 8.96
C SER A 170 9.26 11.60 9.71
N LYS A 171 8.33 12.57 9.66
CA LYS A 171 7.09 12.64 10.48
C LYS A 171 6.08 11.49 10.22
N ARG A 172 6.45 10.23 10.42
CA ARG A 172 5.66 9.01 10.16
C ARG A 172 4.31 9.01 10.86
N THR A 173 4.22 9.69 12.01
CA THR A 173 3.04 9.64 12.86
C THR A 173 1.80 10.21 12.18
N SER A 174 1.93 11.10 11.20
CA SER A 174 0.80 11.72 10.50
C SER A 174 0.21 10.79 9.42
N LEU A 175 1.04 9.93 8.82
CA LEU A 175 0.72 9.00 7.73
C LEU A 175 0.07 7.68 8.16
N LYS A 176 -0.16 7.47 9.46
CA LYS A 176 -0.85 6.27 9.96
C LYS A 176 -2.19 6.08 9.23
N ALA A 177 -2.46 4.87 8.75
CA ALA A 177 -3.61 4.55 7.90
C ALA A 177 -4.94 4.98 8.54
N TRP A 178 -5.11 4.75 9.85
CA TRP A 178 -6.31 5.19 10.57
C TRP A 178 -6.47 6.72 10.60
N LYS A 179 -5.37 7.48 10.60
CA LYS A 179 -5.40 8.94 10.51
C LYS A 179 -5.74 9.38 9.10
N LEU A 180 -5.12 8.79 8.08
CA LEU A 180 -5.46 9.05 6.68
C LEU A 180 -6.95 8.83 6.42
N HIS A 181 -7.48 7.69 6.88
CA HIS A 181 -8.90 7.38 6.80
C HIS A 181 -9.77 8.37 7.58
N LYS A 182 -9.47 8.61 8.87
CA LYS A 182 -10.32 9.46 9.71
C LYS A 182 -10.27 10.93 9.30
N ARG A 183 -9.07 11.42 8.96
CA ARG A 183 -8.78 12.84 8.72
C ARG A 183 -9.03 13.17 7.26
N LEU A 184 -8.32 12.54 6.34
CA LEU A 184 -8.38 12.85 4.91
C LEU A 184 -9.51 12.13 4.17
N LYS A 185 -10.27 11.27 4.88
CA LYS A 185 -11.35 10.47 4.28
C LYS A 185 -10.84 9.55 3.18
N LEU A 186 -9.57 9.12 3.29
CA LEU A 186 -9.01 8.14 2.36
C LEU A 186 -9.59 6.75 2.64
N GLU A 187 -9.96 6.06 1.58
CA GLU A 187 -10.24 4.63 1.63
C GLU A 187 -8.92 3.87 1.49
N ILE A 188 -8.64 2.98 2.43
CA ILE A 188 -7.43 2.15 2.37
C ILE A 188 -7.81 0.83 1.72
N VAL A 189 -7.31 0.59 0.52
CA VAL A 189 -7.71 -0.53 -0.34
C VAL A 189 -6.54 -1.51 -0.47
N PRO A 190 -6.74 -2.83 -0.34
CA PRO A 190 -5.67 -3.79 -0.54
C PRO A 190 -5.36 -3.94 -2.03
N THR A 191 -4.08 -4.14 -2.37
CA THR A 191 -3.65 -4.49 -3.73
C THR A 191 -2.69 -5.68 -3.73
N ASN A 192 -2.80 -6.49 -4.77
CA ASN A 192 -1.88 -7.59 -5.07
C ASN A 192 -0.71 -7.15 -5.95
N ASP A 193 -0.79 -5.95 -6.55
CA ASP A 193 0.26 -5.38 -7.38
C ASP A 193 1.19 -4.54 -6.51
N LEU A 194 2.43 -4.99 -6.34
CA LEU A 194 3.45 -4.28 -5.60
C LEU A 194 3.73 -2.91 -6.22
N ALA A 195 3.66 -2.78 -7.55
CA ALA A 195 3.85 -1.52 -8.24
C ALA A 195 2.75 -0.50 -7.93
N GLU A 196 1.60 -0.92 -7.40
CA GLU A 196 0.48 -0.05 -6.98
C GLU A 196 0.59 0.38 -5.50
N HIS A 197 1.55 -0.14 -4.73
CA HIS A 197 1.72 0.19 -3.31
C HIS A 197 1.89 1.70 -3.05
N LEU A 198 1.04 2.32 -2.21
CA LEU A 198 1.00 3.77 -1.96
C LEU A 198 0.55 4.65 -3.14
N VAL A 199 -0.03 4.07 -4.20
CA VAL A 199 -0.69 4.87 -5.23
C VAL A 199 -1.95 5.51 -4.64
N TYR A 200 -2.06 6.83 -4.76
CA TYR A 200 -3.20 7.60 -4.28
C TYR A 200 -4.07 8.00 -5.48
N ASN A 201 -5.33 7.58 -5.44
CA ASN A 201 -6.31 7.97 -6.44
C ASN A 201 -7.16 9.14 -5.89
N PRO A 202 -6.99 10.37 -6.40
CA PRO A 202 -7.78 11.51 -5.95
C PRO A 202 -9.27 11.41 -6.32
N LYS A 203 -9.62 10.69 -7.40
CA LYS A 203 -11.01 10.54 -7.86
C LYS A 203 -11.82 9.69 -6.90
N THR A 204 -11.30 8.53 -6.53
CA THR A 204 -11.95 7.61 -5.57
C THR A 204 -11.56 7.90 -4.13
N LYS A 205 -10.61 8.80 -3.89
CA LYS A 205 -9.98 9.04 -2.59
C LYS A 205 -9.45 7.75 -1.96
N SER A 206 -8.92 6.85 -2.77
CA SER A 206 -8.35 5.59 -2.28
C SER A 206 -6.83 5.63 -2.25
N LEU A 207 -6.25 4.94 -1.26
CA LEU A 207 -4.84 4.65 -1.17
C LEU A 207 -4.68 3.13 -1.26
N ALA A 208 -4.03 2.68 -2.33
CA ALA A 208 -3.71 1.27 -2.51
C ALA A 208 -2.56 0.86 -1.57
N VAL A 209 -2.71 -0.27 -0.89
CA VAL A 209 -1.71 -0.81 0.02
C VAL A 209 -1.51 -2.28 -0.29
N PHE A 210 -0.29 -2.63 -0.71
CA PHE A 210 0.12 -4.01 -0.90
C PHE A 210 -0.22 -4.88 0.32
N HIS A 211 -0.96 -5.97 0.10
CA HIS A 211 -1.51 -6.76 1.19
C HIS A 211 -1.03 -8.21 1.26
N GLN A 212 -0.22 -8.70 0.31
CA GLN A 212 0.35 -10.06 0.36
C GLN A 212 1.49 -10.11 1.40
N VAL A 213 1.12 -9.94 2.67
CA VAL A 213 2.03 -9.63 3.78
C VAL A 213 2.88 -10.83 4.17
N GLU A 214 2.32 -12.04 4.21
CA GLU A 214 3.13 -13.21 4.54
C GLU A 214 4.13 -13.55 3.43
N TRP A 215 3.75 -13.39 2.15
CA TRP A 215 4.69 -13.50 1.04
C TRP A 215 5.83 -12.48 1.19
N LEU A 216 5.51 -11.22 1.52
CA LEU A 216 6.52 -10.18 1.71
C LEU A 216 7.49 -10.52 2.84
N LYS A 217 6.98 -11.03 3.97
CA LYS A 217 7.82 -11.49 5.09
C LYS A 217 8.72 -12.65 4.67
N ALA A 218 8.20 -13.61 3.90
CA ALA A 218 8.99 -14.73 3.40
C ALA A 218 10.14 -14.25 2.51
N GLN A 219 9.89 -13.32 1.59
CA GLN A 219 10.93 -12.73 0.75
C GLN A 219 11.98 -11.94 1.55
N VAL A 220 11.55 -11.19 2.57
CA VAL A 220 12.48 -10.48 3.47
C VAL A 220 13.33 -11.46 4.29
N ARG A 221 12.76 -12.57 4.79
CA ARG A 221 13.52 -13.65 5.45
C ARG A 221 14.53 -14.29 4.49
N TYR A 222 14.10 -14.55 3.26
CA TYR A 222 14.96 -15.15 2.23
C TYR A 222 16.15 -14.26 1.86
N THR A 223 15.98 -12.94 1.91
CA THR A 223 17.02 -11.95 1.57
C THR A 223 17.74 -11.39 2.79
N GLU A 224 17.58 -12.00 3.97
CA GLU A 224 18.07 -11.47 5.25
C GLU A 224 19.59 -11.30 5.33
N ASN A 225 20.36 -12.13 4.62
CA ASN A 225 21.82 -12.08 4.61
C ASN A 225 22.38 -11.35 3.37
N ARG A 226 21.53 -10.66 2.59
CA ARG A 226 21.93 -9.93 1.39
C ARG A 226 22.04 -8.45 1.69
N GLU A 227 22.90 -7.76 0.97
CA GLU A 227 23.05 -6.30 1.08
C GLU A 227 21.79 -5.59 0.59
N LEU A 228 21.40 -4.50 1.26
CA LEU A 228 20.19 -3.76 0.89
C LEU A 228 20.35 -3.09 -0.48
N ASP A 229 21.53 -2.53 -0.75
CA ASP A 229 21.90 -1.85 -2.00
C ASP A 229 22.36 -2.81 -3.10
N GLU A 230 22.04 -4.11 -2.97
CA GLU A 230 22.31 -5.10 -4.00
C GLU A 230 21.72 -4.68 -5.36
N ALA A 231 22.53 -4.89 -6.40
CA ALA A 231 22.15 -4.60 -7.77
C ALA A 231 20.91 -5.40 -8.20
N VAL A 232 19.96 -4.74 -8.88
CA VAL A 232 18.67 -5.31 -9.30
C VAL A 232 18.85 -6.62 -10.08
N GLU A 233 19.90 -6.71 -10.88
CA GLU A 233 20.19 -7.84 -11.76
C GLU A 233 20.49 -9.09 -10.95
N LEU A 234 21.21 -8.96 -9.83
CA LEU A 234 21.53 -10.06 -8.92
C LEU A 234 20.29 -10.53 -8.18
N SER A 235 19.41 -9.61 -7.77
CA SER A 235 18.15 -9.98 -7.14
C SER A 235 17.22 -10.73 -8.10
N LEU A 236 17.06 -10.22 -9.32
CA LEU A 236 16.23 -10.83 -10.36
C LEU A 236 16.78 -12.18 -10.83
N ALA A 237 18.09 -12.33 -10.98
CA ALA A 237 18.72 -13.62 -11.33
C ALA A 237 18.52 -14.67 -10.22
N ALA A 238 18.54 -14.26 -8.95
CA ALA A 238 18.17 -15.11 -7.81
C ALA A 238 16.65 -15.41 -7.74
N GLY A 239 15.86 -14.71 -8.55
CA GLY A 239 14.41 -14.85 -8.62
C GLY A 239 13.68 -14.25 -7.43
N THR A 240 14.17 -13.12 -6.94
CA THR A 240 13.54 -12.31 -5.90
C THR A 240 13.61 -10.82 -6.30
N LEU A 241 12.98 -9.97 -5.50
CA LEU A 241 13.04 -8.53 -5.68
C LEU A 241 14.24 -7.95 -4.90
N PRO A 242 14.70 -6.74 -5.24
CA PRO A 242 15.75 -6.06 -4.50
C PRO A 242 15.45 -6.03 -2.99
N PRO A 243 16.41 -6.42 -2.12
CA PRO A 243 16.18 -6.45 -0.66
C PRO A 243 15.71 -5.11 -0.11
N GLN A 244 16.26 -4.00 -0.59
CA GLN A 244 15.81 -2.65 -0.23
C GLN A 244 14.31 -2.43 -0.54
N LEU A 245 13.80 -2.81 -1.72
CA LEU A 245 12.38 -2.67 -2.07
C LEU A 245 11.48 -3.49 -1.14
N LEU A 246 11.88 -4.73 -0.84
CA LEU A 246 11.14 -5.63 0.06
C LEU A 246 11.07 -5.06 1.48
N VAL A 247 12.22 -4.63 2.01
CA VAL A 247 12.33 -4.03 3.34
C VAL A 247 11.55 -2.72 3.40
N GLU A 248 11.74 -1.81 2.45
CA GLU A 248 10.97 -0.55 2.37
C GLU A 248 9.47 -0.80 2.41
N THR A 249 8.96 -1.74 1.60
CA THR A 249 7.54 -2.10 1.55
C THR A 249 7.05 -2.68 2.89
N LEU A 250 7.84 -3.53 3.54
CA LEU A 250 7.47 -4.09 4.83
C LEU A 250 7.38 -2.98 5.90
N TYR A 251 8.31 -2.02 5.85
CA TYR A 251 8.37 -0.91 6.79
C TYR A 251 7.34 0.19 6.51
N THR A 252 6.96 0.46 5.26
CA THR A 252 5.81 1.34 4.98
C THR A 252 4.53 0.74 5.58
N ILE A 253 4.33 -0.57 5.49
CA ILE A 253 3.19 -1.26 6.10
C ILE A 253 3.25 -1.17 7.63
N TYR A 254 4.33 -1.63 8.27
CA TYR A 254 4.34 -1.82 9.73
C TYR A 254 4.88 -0.64 10.55
N ALA A 255 5.76 0.19 10.01
CA ALA A 255 6.28 1.35 10.76
C ALA A 255 5.51 2.64 10.47
N ILE A 256 4.93 2.78 9.27
CA ILE A 256 4.23 4.00 8.85
C ILE A 256 2.72 3.83 8.93
N LEU A 257 2.14 2.94 8.11
CA LEU A 257 0.70 2.82 7.93
C LEU A 257 0.02 2.14 9.13
N PHE A 258 0.55 0.99 9.55
CA PHE A 258 -0.01 0.11 10.57
C PHE A 258 1.01 -0.25 11.67
N PRO A 259 1.45 0.71 12.51
CA PRO A 259 2.27 0.43 13.68
C PRO A 259 1.49 -0.28 14.78
N ILE A 260 1.09 -1.53 14.53
CA ILE A 260 0.20 -2.31 15.40
C ILE A 260 0.85 -2.70 16.73
N GLY A 261 2.18 -2.78 16.79
CA GLY A 261 2.92 -3.08 18.02
C GLY A 261 2.99 -1.91 19.00
N THR A 262 2.85 -0.67 18.52
CA THR A 262 3.01 0.54 19.33
C THR A 262 1.76 1.44 19.37
N ASP A 263 0.80 1.26 18.45
CA ASP A 263 -0.43 2.05 18.36
C ASP A 263 -1.70 1.18 18.34
N LYS A 264 -2.42 1.18 19.46
CA LYS A 264 -3.71 0.47 19.62
C LYS A 264 -4.76 0.90 18.59
N LYS A 265 -4.75 2.16 18.12
CA LYS A 265 -5.70 2.63 17.09
C LYS A 265 -5.38 2.04 15.73
N SER A 266 -4.10 1.91 15.40
CA SER A 266 -3.65 1.22 14.19
C SER A 266 -4.05 -0.25 14.22
N LEU A 267 -3.84 -0.95 15.35
CA LEU A 267 -4.29 -2.33 15.51
C LEU A 267 -5.81 -2.49 15.33
N LYS A 268 -6.60 -1.63 15.98
CA LYS A 268 -8.06 -1.66 15.83
C LYS A 268 -8.50 -1.41 14.39
N PHE A 269 -7.82 -0.50 13.69
CA PHE A 269 -8.12 -0.20 12.29
C PHE A 269 -7.71 -1.35 11.36
N ALA A 270 -6.52 -1.94 11.54
CA ALA A 270 -6.07 -3.10 10.79
C ALA A 270 -7.03 -4.30 10.98
N LYS A 271 -7.49 -4.56 12.21
CA LYS A 271 -8.50 -5.62 12.48
C LYS A 271 -9.77 -5.41 11.66
N ARG A 272 -10.24 -4.16 11.53
CA ARG A 272 -11.42 -3.84 10.71
C ARG A 272 -11.17 -4.08 9.23
N LEU A 273 -9.98 -3.76 8.71
CA LEU A 273 -9.65 -3.99 7.30
C LEU A 273 -9.54 -5.48 6.96
N VAL A 274 -9.01 -6.28 7.89
CA VAL A 274 -8.92 -7.74 7.75
C VAL A 274 -10.28 -8.42 7.87
N GLN A 275 -11.19 -7.85 8.67
CA GLN A 275 -12.56 -8.36 8.87
C GLN A 275 -13.58 -7.77 7.88
N ALA A 276 -13.16 -6.82 7.04
CA ALA A 276 -14.06 -6.19 6.07
C ALA A 276 -14.32 -7.17 4.93
N GLU A 277 -15.44 -7.87 5.01
CA GLU A 277 -15.98 -8.69 3.92
C GLU A 277 -17.11 -7.92 3.24
N GLY A 278 -17.04 -7.78 1.92
CA GLY A 278 -18.11 -7.19 1.12
C GLY A 278 -17.87 -7.33 -0.38
N PRO A 279 -18.92 -7.29 -1.21
CA PRO A 279 -18.81 -7.52 -2.66
C PRO A 279 -17.92 -6.52 -3.41
N ALA A 280 -17.60 -5.37 -2.79
CA ALA A 280 -16.73 -4.33 -3.32
C ALA A 280 -15.37 -4.19 -2.59
N ARG A 281 -15.07 -5.06 -1.61
CA ARG A 281 -13.83 -5.01 -0.83
C ARG A 281 -13.23 -6.41 -0.69
N SER A 282 -12.10 -6.64 -1.33
CA SER A 282 -11.22 -7.74 -0.93
C SER A 282 -10.70 -7.46 0.49
N ALA A 283 -10.73 -8.47 1.34
CA ALA A 283 -10.21 -8.35 2.70
C ALA A 283 -8.68 -8.26 2.68
N PHE A 284 -8.11 -7.48 3.59
CA PHE A 284 -6.66 -7.49 3.81
C PHE A 284 -6.20 -8.86 4.33
N ASP A 285 -4.94 -9.24 4.05
CA ASP A 285 -4.34 -10.46 4.57
C ASP A 285 -4.39 -10.45 6.11
N ARG A 286 -4.85 -11.56 6.69
CA ARG A 286 -4.93 -11.75 8.15
C ARG A 286 -3.57 -11.59 8.82
N ASN A 287 -2.48 -11.92 8.12
CA ASN A 287 -1.11 -11.75 8.62
C ASN A 287 -0.69 -10.29 8.76
N LEU A 288 -1.48 -9.32 8.27
CA LEU A 288 -1.31 -7.91 8.63
C LEU A 288 -1.35 -7.72 10.15
N LEU A 289 -2.09 -8.55 10.89
CA LEU A 289 -2.19 -8.47 12.35
C LEU A 289 -1.02 -9.12 13.10
N THR A 290 -0.17 -9.85 12.39
CA THR A 290 0.97 -10.55 12.97
C THR A 290 2.24 -9.79 12.61
N TYR A 291 2.77 -8.98 13.52
CA TYR A 291 4.08 -8.37 13.30
C TYR A 291 5.19 -9.34 13.72
N GLY A 292 5.92 -9.89 12.76
CA GLY A 292 7.19 -10.55 13.02
C GLY A 292 8.30 -9.49 13.05
N ARG A 293 9.16 -9.51 14.08
CA ARG A 293 10.40 -8.71 14.03
C ARG A 293 11.25 -9.24 12.89
N SER A 294 11.56 -8.39 11.91
CA SER A 294 12.58 -8.68 10.89
C SER A 294 13.96 -8.39 11.48
N ALA A 295 14.99 -9.12 11.04
CA ALA A 295 16.37 -8.84 11.44
C ALA A 295 16.92 -7.57 10.80
N HIS A 296 16.42 -7.18 9.62
CA HIS A 296 16.65 -5.88 9.02
C HIS A 296 15.87 -4.79 9.77
N GLN A 297 16.26 -4.48 11.00
CA GLN A 297 15.74 -3.31 11.68
C GLN A 297 16.31 -2.05 11.01
N PRO A 298 15.48 -1.12 10.53
CA PRO A 298 15.97 0.06 9.85
C PRO A 298 16.61 0.93 10.91
N SER A 299 17.84 1.37 10.64
CA SER A 299 18.47 2.40 11.45
C SER A 299 17.63 3.69 11.42
N VAL A 300 17.94 4.62 12.32
CA VAL A 300 17.32 5.96 12.34
C VAL A 300 17.53 6.68 11.00
N ASP A 301 18.61 6.34 10.30
CA ASP A 301 19.02 6.88 9.00
C ASP A 301 18.54 6.05 7.81
N PHE A 302 17.65 5.07 8.01
CA PHE A 302 17.12 4.30 6.89
C PHE A 302 16.38 5.20 5.90
N GLU A 303 16.83 5.14 4.66
CA GLU A 303 16.35 5.93 3.54
C GLU A 303 15.39 5.10 2.68
N TYR A 304 14.28 5.71 2.27
CA TYR A 304 13.31 5.08 1.39
C TYR A 304 13.61 5.52 -0.03
N LEU A 305 14.31 4.69 -0.81
CA LEU A 305 14.72 4.96 -2.18
C LEU A 305 13.58 4.72 -3.16
N TYR A 306 12.88 3.59 -3.03
CA TYR A 306 11.79 3.21 -3.94
C TYR A 306 10.50 3.95 -3.62
N TRP A 307 10.15 4.06 -2.33
CA TRP A 307 8.90 4.71 -1.91
C TRP A 307 9.03 6.19 -1.59
N ASN A 308 10.20 6.80 -1.83
CA ASN A 308 10.47 8.22 -1.56
C ASN A 308 9.36 9.14 -2.06
N ARG A 309 9.10 9.07 -3.37
CA ARG A 309 8.20 9.98 -4.08
C ARG A 309 6.76 9.85 -3.57
N ARG A 310 6.28 8.62 -3.41
CA ARG A 310 4.92 8.33 -2.94
C ARG A 310 4.73 8.76 -1.48
N LEU A 311 5.73 8.51 -0.63
CA LEU A 311 5.71 8.97 0.77
C LEU A 311 5.74 10.49 0.88
N LYS A 312 6.57 11.18 0.10
CA LYS A 312 6.60 12.64 0.02
C LYS A 312 5.26 13.22 -0.45
N ALA A 313 4.67 12.65 -1.49
CA ALA A 313 3.37 13.10 -1.98
C ALA A 313 2.25 12.89 -0.94
N LEU A 314 2.24 11.76 -0.23
CA LEU A 314 1.30 11.53 0.88
C LEU A 314 1.54 12.48 2.06
N GLN A 315 2.79 12.79 2.37
CA GLN A 315 3.15 13.77 3.40
C GLN A 315 2.64 15.16 3.02
N ALA A 316 2.88 15.59 1.77
CA ALA A 316 2.37 16.84 1.24
C ALA A 316 0.84 16.89 1.26
N LEU A 317 0.15 15.79 0.96
CA LEU A 317 -1.32 15.70 1.06
C LEU A 317 -1.83 15.92 2.49
N VAL A 318 -1.10 15.43 3.50
CA VAL A 318 -1.44 15.65 4.91
C VAL A 318 -1.16 17.09 5.34
N GLU A 319 -0.10 17.70 4.81
CA GLU A 319 0.32 19.07 5.13
C GLU A 319 -0.54 20.13 4.45
N ALA A 320 -0.96 19.91 3.20
CA ALA A 320 -1.81 20.82 2.42
C ALA A 320 -3.23 20.99 2.98
N ARG A 321 -3.58 20.31 4.07
CA ARG A 321 -4.92 20.40 4.62
C ARG A 321 -5.10 21.72 5.39
N PRO A 322 -6.13 22.54 5.06
CA PRO A 322 -6.41 23.78 5.79
C PRO A 322 -6.86 23.49 7.24
N PRO A 323 -6.77 24.49 8.13
CA PRO A 323 -6.81 24.29 9.57
C PRO A 323 -8.06 23.59 10.06
N ARG A 324 -7.83 22.80 11.11
CA ARG A 324 -8.74 21.79 11.64
C ARG A 324 -10.00 22.35 12.33
N ASN A 325 -10.06 23.67 12.53
CA ASN A 325 -11.15 24.31 13.26
C ASN A 325 -11.99 25.14 12.29
N ASN A 326 -13.30 24.91 12.26
CA ASN A 326 -14.23 25.75 11.50
C ASN A 326 -14.11 27.23 11.89
N VAL A 327 -13.77 27.51 13.15
CA VAL A 327 -13.50 28.88 13.65
C VAL A 327 -12.24 29.46 13.04
N VAL A 328 -11.16 28.68 12.90
CA VAL A 328 -9.89 29.16 12.33
C VAL A 328 -10.01 29.29 10.81
N SER A 329 -10.69 28.36 10.14
CA SER A 329 -11.04 28.47 8.70
C SER A 329 -11.96 29.67 8.43
N TRP A 330 -12.90 29.97 9.33
CA TRP A 330 -13.71 31.18 9.28
C TRP A 330 -12.86 32.43 9.51
N PHE A 331 -11.97 32.42 10.51
CA PHE A 331 -11.06 33.53 10.80
C PHE A 331 -10.15 33.82 9.60
N GLU A 332 -9.46 32.82 9.05
CA GLU A 332 -8.57 32.95 7.89
C GLU A 332 -9.29 33.48 6.64
N ARG A 333 -10.53 33.02 6.38
CA ARG A 333 -11.35 33.54 5.27
C ARG A 333 -11.77 35.00 5.50
N HIS A 334 -11.88 35.43 6.75
CA HIS A 334 -12.27 36.80 7.13
C HIS A 334 -11.10 37.69 7.60
N THR A 335 -9.85 37.23 7.55
CA THR A 335 -8.64 38.02 7.89
C THR A 335 -7.72 38.32 6.71
N SER A 336 -8.16 38.09 5.47
CA SER A 336 -7.55 38.73 4.29
C SER A 336 -7.52 40.26 4.48
N GLU A 337 -6.47 40.94 3.99
CA GLU A 337 -6.29 42.41 4.05
C GLU A 337 -7.55 43.22 3.68
N ARG A 338 -8.44 42.68 2.84
CA ARG A 338 -9.73 43.29 2.47
C ARG A 338 -10.79 43.33 3.57
N ASN A 339 -10.64 42.56 4.64
CA ASN A 339 -11.64 42.40 5.71
C ASN A 339 -11.22 43.01 7.07
N ALA A 340 -10.15 43.82 7.11
CA ALA A 340 -9.71 44.53 8.31
C ALA A 340 -10.85 45.35 8.97
N LEU A 341 -11.75 45.90 8.14
CA LEU A 341 -12.93 46.64 8.59
C LEU A 341 -13.92 45.75 9.37
N THR A 342 -14.12 44.50 8.96
CA THR A 342 -14.98 43.54 9.67
C THR A 342 -14.40 43.19 11.04
N VAL A 343 -13.07 43.04 11.13
CA VAL A 343 -12.36 42.80 12.39
C VAL A 343 -12.53 44.00 13.33
N ALA A 344 -12.43 45.23 12.82
CA ALA A 344 -12.65 46.44 13.60
C ALA A 344 -14.10 46.54 14.12
N ILE A 345 -15.10 46.19 13.30
CA ILE A 345 -16.51 46.19 13.69
C ILE A 345 -16.78 45.16 14.81
N ILE A 346 -16.23 43.95 14.68
CA ILE A 346 -16.38 42.91 15.72
C ILE A 346 -15.68 43.36 17.01
N GLY A 347 -14.47 43.93 16.90
CA GLY A 347 -13.76 44.50 18.04
C GLY A 347 -14.56 45.59 18.75
N LEU A 348 -15.16 46.50 17.99
CA LEU A 348 -16.03 47.56 18.53
C LEU A 348 -17.26 46.98 19.22
N PHE A 349 -17.91 45.99 18.61
CA PHE A 349 -19.08 45.33 19.20
C PHE A 349 -18.73 44.62 20.52
N LEU A 350 -17.62 43.87 20.55
CA LEU A 350 -17.15 43.22 21.76
C LEU A 350 -16.78 44.25 22.84
N SER A 351 -16.13 45.35 22.48
CA SER A 351 -15.80 46.43 23.40
C SER A 351 -17.06 47.08 24.01
N ALA A 352 -18.09 47.31 23.20
CA ALA A 352 -19.37 47.84 23.67
C ALA A 352 -20.08 46.85 24.61
N LEU A 353 -20.07 45.55 24.27
CA LEU A 353 -20.66 44.50 25.09
C LEU A 353 -19.96 44.38 26.46
N PHE A 354 -18.62 44.38 26.47
CA PHE A 354 -17.86 44.35 27.71
C PHE A 354 -18.04 45.63 28.53
N GLY A 355 -18.17 46.79 27.88
CA GLY A 355 -18.53 48.04 28.54
C GLY A 355 -19.89 47.97 29.24
N LEU A 356 -20.90 47.43 28.58
CA LEU A 356 -22.24 47.22 29.15
C LEU A 356 -22.20 46.25 30.35
N LEU A 357 -21.51 45.11 30.20
CA LEU A 357 -21.36 44.15 31.29
C LEU A 357 -20.62 44.76 32.48
N GLY A 358 -19.58 45.57 32.23
CA GLY A 358 -18.88 46.31 33.28
C GLY A 358 -19.79 47.30 34.01
N LEU A 359 -20.66 48.01 33.30
CA LEU A 359 -21.65 48.91 33.90
C LEU A 359 -22.62 48.13 34.81
N LEU A 360 -23.14 46.99 34.35
CA LEU A 360 -24.04 46.15 35.15
C LEU A 360 -23.37 45.64 36.43
N VAL A 361 -22.11 45.23 36.33
CA VAL A 361 -21.32 44.83 37.51
C VAL A 361 -21.13 46.01 38.46
N GLY A 362 -20.82 47.20 37.94
CA GLY A 362 -20.68 48.42 38.74
C GLY A 362 -21.96 48.80 39.48
N ILE A 363 -23.12 48.78 38.81
CA ILE A 363 -24.43 49.02 39.44
C ILE A 363 -24.68 47.98 40.53
N SER A 364 -24.42 46.71 40.25
CA SER A 364 -24.59 45.62 41.24
C SER A 364 -23.70 45.85 42.47
N GLN A 365 -22.45 46.27 42.28
CA GLN A 365 -21.53 46.59 43.37
C GLN A 365 -22.02 47.77 44.20
N ILE A 366 -22.56 48.83 43.57
CA ILE A 366 -23.14 49.97 44.29
C ILE A 366 -24.34 49.53 45.13
N VAL A 367 -25.23 48.71 44.57
CA VAL A 367 -26.39 48.19 45.30
C VAL A 367 -25.94 47.34 46.49
N VAL A 368 -25.01 46.40 46.29
CA VAL A 368 -24.48 45.54 47.35
C VAL A 368 -23.78 46.37 48.42
N SER A 369 -22.97 47.37 48.05
CA SER A 369 -22.31 48.28 48.98
C SER A 369 -23.31 49.08 49.81
N THR A 370 -24.38 49.59 49.16
CA THR A 370 -25.45 50.33 49.83
C THR A 370 -26.21 49.44 50.82
N TRP A 371 -26.47 48.19 50.44
CA TRP A 371 -27.08 47.20 51.33
C TRP A 371 -26.17 46.81 52.49
N ALA A 372 -24.87 46.60 52.24
CA ALA A 372 -23.88 46.28 53.26
C ALA A 372 -23.68 47.44 54.26
N TRP A 373 -23.78 48.69 53.81
CA TRP A 373 -23.76 49.86 54.69
C TRP A 373 -25.04 49.97 55.54
N LYS A 374 -26.21 49.71 54.96
CA LYS A 374 -27.50 49.77 55.67
C LYS A 374 -27.70 48.62 56.65
N TYR A 375 -27.14 47.45 56.36
CA TYR A 375 -27.26 46.24 57.17
C TYR A 375 -25.88 45.63 57.43
N PRO A 376 -25.02 46.30 58.25
CA PRO A 376 -23.73 45.74 58.58
C PRO A 376 -23.94 44.44 59.36
N VAL A 377 -23.40 43.33 58.85
CA VAL A 377 -23.46 42.04 59.54
C VAL A 377 -22.67 42.18 60.85
N GLN A 378 -23.37 42.14 61.98
CA GLN A 378 -22.71 42.07 63.28
C GLN A 378 -21.86 40.78 63.31
N LYS A 379 -20.55 40.93 63.47
CA LYS A 379 -19.69 39.80 63.79
C LYS A 379 -20.10 39.29 65.17
N LEU A 380 -20.76 38.12 65.23
CA LEU A 380 -20.81 37.36 66.48
C LEU A 380 -19.38 36.95 66.80
N GLY A 381 -18.88 37.41 67.94
CA GLY A 381 -17.67 36.89 68.58
C GLY A 381 -17.89 35.52 69.17
#